data_AF-A0A6N7Z0U1-F1
#
_entry.id   AF-A0A6N7Z0U1-F1
#
_cell.length_a   1.000
_cell.length_b   1.000
_cell.length_c   1.000
_cell.angle_alpha   90.00
_cell.angle_beta   90.00
_cell.angle_gamma   90.00
#
_symmetry.space_group_name_H-M   'P 1'
#
loop_
_entity.id
_entity.type
_entity.pdbx_description
1 polymer ?
#
loop_
_entity_poly.entity_id
_entity_poly.type
_entity_poly.pdbx_seq_one_letter_code
_entity_poly.pdbx_strand_id
1 'polypeptide(L)'
;MDTIESVREPNLDTQLRQLERRLRDERDEVPPAVLHEWVESARARFAEARIVTFVPILVERLVRTHLDLDRIAARTAERLLAGTLPRRWAHTQGVARRAAEIAGLLSHEDGKVLAASAWLHDIGYAPDVAELDFHQLDGARYLARAGWPERICALVAHHAGAAAVAELTGLTEQLAAFDDEQSVVRDALWYCDMTTGPDGQPVSFADRMAELRARRGPGDPVVRALATNEEERAAAVRRTEMLLSH
;
A
#
# COMPACT_ATOMS: atom_id res chain seq x y z
N MET A 1 22.74 47.81 8.97
CA MET A 1 23.35 47.66 7.63
C MET A 1 24.01 46.28 7.61
N ASP A 2 23.26 45.19 7.63
CA ASP A 2 22.21 44.73 6.68
C ASP A 2 22.67 44.75 5.24
N THR A 3 23.26 43.63 4.79
CA THR A 3 23.31 43.22 3.36
C THR A 3 23.87 41.79 3.16
N ILE A 4 23.39 40.78 3.91
CA ILE A 4 23.66 39.35 3.59
C ILE A 4 22.37 38.51 3.57
N GLU A 5 21.20 39.14 3.38
CA GLU A 5 19.93 38.41 3.44
C GLU A 5 19.21 38.21 2.09
N SER A 6 19.65 38.83 0.98
CA SER A 6 18.82 38.87 -0.24
C SER A 6 19.29 38.07 -1.46
N VAL A 7 20.22 37.10 -1.34
CA VAL A 7 20.73 36.34 -2.51
C VAL A 7 20.42 34.83 -2.44
N ARG A 8 19.83 34.32 -1.35
CA ARG A 8 19.73 32.88 -1.09
C ARG A 8 18.45 32.18 -1.57
N GLU A 9 17.37 32.90 -1.84
CA GLU A 9 16.07 32.32 -2.23
C GLU A 9 15.84 32.11 -3.74
N PRO A 10 16.31 32.97 -4.67
CA PRO A 10 16.01 32.82 -6.10
C PRO A 10 16.58 31.55 -6.75
N ASN A 11 17.65 31.00 -6.17
CA ASN A 11 18.32 29.80 -6.67
C ASN A 11 17.52 28.53 -6.33
N LEU A 12 17.04 28.39 -5.10
CA LEU A 12 16.32 27.20 -4.65
C LEU A 12 15.01 27.02 -5.41
N ASP A 13 14.19 28.06 -5.51
CA ASP A 13 12.92 28.01 -6.25
C ASP A 13 13.14 27.65 -7.73
N THR A 14 14.22 28.17 -8.32
CA THR A 14 14.57 27.85 -9.72
C THR A 14 15.05 26.41 -9.86
N GLN A 15 15.84 25.91 -8.91
CA GLN A 15 16.28 24.52 -8.85
C GLN A 15 15.09 23.55 -8.66
N LEU A 16 14.12 23.89 -7.80
CA LEU A 16 12.92 23.07 -7.60
C LEU A 16 12.01 23.06 -8.85
N ARG A 17 11.80 24.21 -9.51
CA ARG A 17 11.09 24.26 -10.80
C ARG A 17 11.81 23.49 -11.93
N GLN A 18 13.14 23.41 -11.89
CA GLN A 18 13.91 22.60 -12.84
C GLN A 18 13.78 21.11 -12.50
N LEU A 19 13.84 20.76 -11.22
CA LEU A 19 13.60 19.41 -10.72
C LEU A 19 12.21 18.90 -11.11
N GLU A 20 11.15 19.68 -10.88
CA GLU A 20 9.77 19.34 -11.27
C GLU A 20 9.67 19.04 -12.77
N ARG A 21 10.26 19.91 -13.61
CA ARG A 21 10.27 19.69 -15.06
C ARG A 21 10.95 18.39 -15.44
N ARG A 22 12.14 18.12 -14.88
CA ARG A 22 12.86 16.86 -15.13
C ARG A 22 12.07 15.64 -14.65
N LEU A 23 11.49 15.68 -13.45
CA LEU A 23 10.69 14.58 -12.92
C LEU A 23 9.43 14.33 -13.75
N ARG A 24 8.79 15.39 -14.27
CA ARG A 24 7.65 15.29 -15.19
C ARG A 24 8.06 14.64 -16.51
N ASP A 25 9.22 15.03 -17.06
CA ASP A 25 9.70 14.48 -18.32
C ASP A 25 10.13 13.00 -18.18
N GLU A 26 10.54 12.57 -16.98
CA GLU A 26 10.85 11.17 -16.65
C GLU A 26 9.62 10.31 -16.30
N ARG A 27 8.50 10.94 -15.90
CA ARG A 27 7.29 10.30 -15.34
C ARG A 27 6.04 10.98 -15.90
N ASP A 28 5.76 10.72 -17.17
CA ASP A 28 4.62 11.31 -17.88
C ASP A 28 3.27 10.80 -17.36
N GLU A 29 3.28 9.70 -16.60
CA GLU A 29 2.12 9.15 -15.91
C GLU A 29 1.60 10.00 -14.73
N VAL A 30 2.40 10.97 -14.21
CA VAL A 30 2.00 11.80 -13.06
C VAL A 30 1.47 13.17 -13.49
N PRO A 31 0.23 13.55 -13.15
CA PRO A 31 -0.31 14.87 -13.46
C PRO A 31 0.58 16.01 -12.91
N PRO A 32 0.86 17.08 -13.70
CA PRO A 32 1.79 18.14 -13.28
C PRO A 32 1.42 18.84 -11.96
N ALA A 33 0.13 19.04 -11.71
CA ALA A 33 -0.36 19.66 -10.47
C ALA A 33 -0.01 18.81 -9.23
N VAL A 34 -0.09 17.50 -9.38
CA VAL A 34 0.16 16.53 -8.32
C VAL A 34 1.66 16.42 -8.04
N LEU A 35 2.49 16.38 -9.09
CA LEU A 35 3.95 16.42 -8.93
C LEU A 35 4.42 17.70 -8.21
N HIS A 36 3.83 18.85 -8.56
CA HIS A 36 4.10 20.13 -7.90
C HIS A 36 3.74 20.08 -6.40
N GLU A 37 2.59 19.53 -6.05
CA GLU A 37 2.18 19.35 -4.65
C GLU A 37 3.19 18.49 -3.86
N TRP A 38 3.73 17.42 -4.45
CA TRP A 38 4.72 16.60 -3.75
C TRP A 38 6.05 17.31 -3.56
N VAL A 39 6.47 18.09 -4.55
CA VAL A 39 7.69 18.89 -4.45
C VAL A 39 7.54 19.95 -3.36
N GLU A 40 6.39 20.61 -3.28
CA GLU A 40 6.12 21.60 -2.21
C GLU A 40 5.97 20.94 -0.83
N SER A 41 5.30 19.80 -0.72
CA SER A 41 5.19 19.04 0.53
C SER A 41 6.56 18.53 1.00
N ALA A 42 7.38 17.99 0.10
CA ALA A 42 8.75 17.57 0.40
C ALA A 42 9.64 18.77 0.76
N ARG A 43 9.48 19.92 0.08
CA ARG A 43 10.18 21.17 0.39
C ARG A 43 9.83 21.66 1.80
N ALA A 44 8.56 21.60 2.19
CA ALA A 44 8.09 22.05 3.50
C ALA A 44 8.82 21.36 4.67
N ARG A 45 9.23 20.10 4.50
CA ARG A 45 10.02 19.34 5.49
C ARG A 45 11.42 19.93 5.74
N PHE A 46 11.88 20.82 4.85
CA PHE A 46 13.16 21.51 4.95
C PHE A 46 13.00 23.03 5.10
N ALA A 47 11.82 23.52 5.51
CA ALA A 47 11.55 24.95 5.66
C ALA A 47 12.54 25.65 6.61
N GLU A 48 13.02 24.95 7.65
CA GLU A 48 13.97 25.49 8.64
C GLU A 48 15.44 25.17 8.32
N ALA A 49 15.74 24.62 7.13
CA ALA A 49 17.08 24.19 6.78
C ALA A 49 18.06 25.38 6.65
N ARG A 50 19.08 25.43 7.52
CA ARG A 50 20.14 26.46 7.48
C ARG A 50 21.07 26.33 6.28
N ILE A 51 21.17 25.13 5.69
CA ILE A 51 21.98 24.84 4.50
C ILE A 51 21.04 24.39 3.38
N VAL A 52 20.76 25.29 2.43
CA VAL A 52 19.80 25.05 1.35
C VAL A 52 20.39 24.32 0.14
N THR A 53 21.71 24.23 0.03
CA THR A 53 22.42 23.66 -1.13
C THR A 53 22.02 22.22 -1.45
N PHE A 54 21.67 21.41 -0.43
CA PHE A 54 21.28 20.01 -0.61
C PHE A 54 19.76 19.80 -0.68
N VAL A 55 18.97 20.84 -0.39
CA VAL A 55 17.50 20.75 -0.35
C VAL A 55 16.92 20.23 -1.67
N PRO A 56 17.34 20.66 -2.87
CA PRO A 56 16.82 20.10 -4.12
C PRO A 56 17.03 18.59 -4.24
N ILE A 57 18.20 18.09 -3.83
CA ILE A 57 18.54 16.66 -3.91
C ILE A 57 17.70 15.86 -2.90
N LEU A 58 17.51 16.39 -1.69
CA LEU A 58 16.69 15.74 -0.67
C LEU A 58 15.21 15.73 -1.03
N VAL A 59 14.70 16.84 -1.57
CA VAL A 59 13.34 16.94 -2.12
C VAL A 59 13.16 15.96 -3.26
N GLU A 60 14.08 15.93 -4.24
CA GLU A 60 14.07 14.96 -5.33
C GLU A 60 14.01 13.53 -4.81
N ARG A 61 14.87 13.18 -3.83
CA ARG A 61 14.91 11.85 -3.25
C ARG A 61 13.58 11.47 -2.59
N LEU A 62 12.98 12.38 -1.83
CA LEU A 62 11.67 12.14 -1.22
C LEU A 62 10.60 11.95 -2.30
N VAL A 63 10.52 12.84 -3.28
CA VAL A 63 9.53 12.77 -4.36
C VAL A 63 9.69 11.48 -5.17
N ARG A 64 10.92 11.09 -5.50
CA ARG A 64 11.24 9.83 -6.19
C ARG A 64 10.90 8.59 -5.37
N THR A 65 11.06 8.65 -4.05
CA THR A 65 10.68 7.53 -3.17
C THR A 65 9.17 7.30 -3.23
N HIS A 66 8.39 8.38 -3.31
CA HIS A 66 6.95 8.26 -3.55
C HIS A 66 6.66 7.73 -4.95
N LEU A 67 7.37 8.19 -5.99
CA LEU A 67 7.20 7.73 -7.39
C LEU A 67 7.55 6.26 -7.62
N ASP A 68 8.38 5.65 -6.78
CA ASP A 68 8.89 4.30 -6.99
C ASP A 68 8.29 3.25 -6.06
N LEU A 69 7.48 3.64 -5.07
CA LEU A 69 7.02 2.75 -4.01
C LEU A 69 6.18 1.58 -4.55
N ASP A 70 5.23 1.88 -5.43
CA ASP A 70 4.39 0.93 -6.15
C ASP A 70 5.22 -0.01 -7.06
N ARG A 71 6.20 0.53 -7.78
CA ARG A 71 7.09 -0.23 -8.66
C ARG A 71 8.01 -1.17 -7.89
N ILE A 72 8.59 -0.70 -6.78
CA ILE A 72 9.43 -1.52 -5.90
C ILE A 72 8.58 -2.60 -5.25
N ALA A 73 7.33 -2.27 -4.86
CA ALA A 73 6.39 -3.23 -4.30
C ALA A 73 6.04 -4.32 -5.31
N ALA A 74 5.71 -3.94 -6.55
CA ALA A 74 5.42 -4.86 -7.65
C ALA A 74 6.60 -5.81 -7.93
N ARG A 75 7.83 -5.28 -8.05
CA ARG A 75 9.04 -6.10 -8.25
C ARG A 75 9.32 -7.04 -7.08
N THR A 76 9.05 -6.60 -5.85
CA THR A 76 9.21 -7.42 -4.65
C THR A 76 8.22 -8.59 -4.68
N ALA A 77 6.96 -8.31 -4.98
CA ALA A 77 5.92 -9.31 -5.09
C ALA A 77 6.18 -10.29 -6.25
N GLU A 78 6.56 -9.79 -7.42
CA GLU A 78 6.91 -10.60 -8.59
C GLU A 78 8.04 -11.58 -8.26
N ARG A 79 9.14 -11.09 -7.66
CA ARG A 79 10.27 -11.93 -7.27
C ARG A 79 9.86 -13.05 -6.31
N LEU A 80 8.96 -12.78 -5.38
CA LEU A 80 8.54 -13.73 -4.34
C LEU A 80 7.45 -14.71 -4.81
N LEU A 81 6.57 -14.27 -5.73
CA LEU A 81 5.34 -14.99 -6.07
C LEU A 81 5.34 -15.57 -7.49
N ALA A 82 5.93 -14.90 -8.49
CA ALA A 82 5.68 -15.23 -9.89
C ALA A 82 6.18 -16.64 -10.28
N GLY A 83 7.35 -17.04 -9.77
CA GLY A 83 7.94 -18.34 -10.07
C GLY A 83 7.33 -19.51 -9.29
N THR A 84 7.02 -19.30 -8.01
CA THR A 84 6.61 -20.37 -7.08
C THR A 84 5.10 -20.47 -6.92
N LEU A 85 4.38 -19.37 -7.07
CA LEU A 85 2.96 -19.24 -6.79
C LEU A 85 2.24 -18.45 -7.92
N PRO A 86 2.22 -18.95 -9.17
CA PRO A 86 1.75 -18.19 -10.32
C PRO A 86 0.27 -17.76 -10.24
N ARG A 87 -0.61 -18.59 -9.65
CA ARG A 87 -2.01 -18.17 -9.39
C ARG A 87 -2.07 -17.04 -8.37
N ARG A 88 -1.27 -17.10 -7.30
CA ARG A 88 -1.19 -16.04 -6.29
C ARG A 88 -0.70 -14.75 -6.94
N TRP A 89 0.33 -14.84 -7.78
CA TRP A 89 0.81 -13.69 -8.55
C TRP A 89 -0.26 -13.09 -9.47
N ALA A 90 -1.08 -13.91 -10.13
CA ALA A 90 -2.22 -13.42 -10.92
C ALA A 90 -3.25 -12.69 -10.04
N HIS A 91 -3.59 -13.26 -8.88
CA HIS A 91 -4.44 -12.61 -7.89
C HIS A 91 -3.88 -11.26 -7.43
N THR A 92 -2.62 -11.21 -6.98
CA THR A 92 -1.94 -9.97 -6.55
C THR A 92 -1.97 -8.89 -7.63
N GLN A 93 -1.73 -9.23 -8.90
CA GLN A 93 -1.86 -8.28 -10.01
C GLN A 93 -3.29 -7.75 -10.16
N GLY A 94 -4.31 -8.59 -9.95
CA GLY A 94 -5.70 -8.16 -9.96
C GLY A 94 -6.03 -7.19 -8.82
N VAL A 95 -5.56 -7.49 -7.60
CA VAL A 95 -5.73 -6.62 -6.43
C VAL A 95 -5.05 -5.28 -6.68
N ALA A 96 -3.84 -5.27 -7.23
CA ALA A 96 -3.10 -4.06 -7.55
C ALA A 96 -3.76 -3.21 -8.65
N ARG A 97 -4.33 -3.83 -9.71
CA ARG A 97 -5.12 -3.11 -10.73
C ARG A 97 -6.29 -2.38 -10.09
N ARG A 98 -7.01 -3.05 -9.19
CA ARG A 98 -8.17 -2.49 -8.50
C ARG A 98 -7.80 -1.39 -7.51
N ALA A 99 -6.66 -1.54 -6.83
CA ALA A 99 -6.09 -0.49 -6.00
C ALA A 99 -5.75 0.76 -6.81
N ALA A 100 -5.24 0.60 -8.04
CA ALA A 100 -4.95 1.73 -8.92
C ALA A 100 -6.22 2.49 -9.36
N GLU A 101 -7.34 1.80 -9.54
CA GLU A 101 -8.65 2.42 -9.83
C GLU A 101 -9.13 3.31 -8.68
N ILE A 102 -8.92 2.88 -7.43
CA ILE A 102 -9.35 3.59 -6.22
C ILE A 102 -8.35 4.69 -5.83
N ALA A 103 -7.06 4.53 -6.13
CA ALA A 103 -6.00 5.44 -5.69
C ALA A 103 -6.25 6.91 -6.09
N GLY A 104 -6.92 7.16 -7.22
CA GLY A 104 -7.26 8.51 -7.67
C GLY A 104 -8.35 9.21 -6.86
N LEU A 105 -9.11 8.48 -6.03
CA LEU A 105 -10.14 9.00 -5.14
C LEU A 105 -9.62 9.30 -3.73
N LEU A 106 -8.39 8.90 -3.43
CA LEU A 106 -7.75 9.09 -2.14
C LEU A 106 -6.82 10.30 -2.17
N SER A 107 -6.33 10.71 -0.98
CA SER A 107 -5.18 11.60 -0.96
C SER A 107 -4.03 10.93 -1.72
N HIS A 108 -3.17 11.73 -2.32
CA HIS A 108 -2.09 11.19 -3.10
C HIS A 108 -1.20 10.21 -2.29
N GLU A 109 -0.89 10.54 -1.03
CA GLU A 109 -0.09 9.68 -0.15
C GLU A 109 -0.80 8.36 0.13
N ASP A 110 -2.10 8.41 0.45
CA ASP A 110 -2.93 7.24 0.68
C ASP A 110 -3.05 6.33 -0.55
N GLY A 111 -3.20 6.91 -1.74
CA GLY A 111 -3.24 6.16 -2.99
C GLY A 111 -1.97 5.34 -3.23
N LYS A 112 -0.80 5.89 -2.87
CA LYS A 112 0.49 5.16 -2.96
C LYS A 112 0.62 4.07 -1.92
N VAL A 113 0.22 4.35 -0.69
CA VAL A 113 0.20 3.35 0.39
C VAL A 113 -0.73 2.19 0.02
N LEU A 114 -1.92 2.49 -0.53
CA LEU A 114 -2.85 1.49 -1.03
C LEU A 114 -2.23 0.65 -2.16
N ALA A 115 -1.69 1.29 -3.20
CA ALA A 115 -1.09 0.59 -4.33
C ALA A 115 0.08 -0.32 -3.92
N ALA A 116 0.98 0.17 -3.07
CA ALA A 116 2.09 -0.63 -2.56
C ALA A 116 1.61 -1.79 -1.69
N SER A 117 0.65 -1.55 -0.78
CA SER A 117 0.08 -2.59 0.08
C SER A 117 -0.65 -3.66 -0.74
N ALA A 118 -1.35 -3.27 -1.81
CA ALA A 118 -2.03 -4.19 -2.72
C ALA A 118 -1.06 -5.15 -3.42
N TRP A 119 0.11 -4.67 -3.87
CA TRP A 119 1.16 -5.53 -4.39
C TRP A 119 1.73 -6.48 -3.34
N LEU A 120 1.83 -6.04 -2.08
CA LEU A 120 2.57 -6.74 -1.04
C LEU A 120 1.70 -7.63 -0.14
N HIS A 121 0.37 -7.51 -0.16
CA HIS A 121 -0.51 -8.12 0.84
C HIS A 121 -0.33 -9.64 0.96
N ASP A 122 -0.15 -10.33 -0.17
CA ASP A 122 -0.12 -11.80 -0.23
C ASP A 122 1.31 -12.38 -0.30
N ILE A 123 2.36 -11.58 -0.10
CA ILE A 123 3.75 -12.07 -0.18
C ILE A 123 4.08 -13.08 0.93
N GLY A 124 3.35 -13.06 2.05
CA GLY A 124 3.55 -14.01 3.14
C GLY A 124 3.21 -15.45 2.78
N TYR A 125 2.58 -15.70 1.62
CA TYR A 125 2.46 -17.07 1.10
C TYR A 125 3.75 -17.62 0.51
N ALA A 126 4.72 -16.77 0.14
CA ALA A 126 5.94 -17.22 -0.51
C ALA A 126 6.73 -18.14 0.43
N PRO A 127 7.28 -19.27 -0.06
CA PRO A 127 8.03 -20.21 0.79
C PRO A 127 9.21 -19.59 1.54
N ASP A 128 9.85 -18.58 0.95
CA ASP A 128 10.98 -17.86 1.56
C ASP A 128 10.55 -16.83 2.62
N VAL A 129 9.23 -16.63 2.78
CA VAL A 129 8.63 -15.62 3.66
C VAL A 129 7.78 -16.26 4.76
N ALA A 130 7.08 -17.35 4.44
CA ALA A 130 6.20 -18.06 5.37
C ALA A 130 6.99 -18.58 6.59
N GLU A 131 6.53 -18.25 7.80
CA GLU A 131 7.15 -18.64 9.07
C GLU A 131 6.12 -19.22 10.05
N LEU A 132 4.92 -18.63 10.12
CA LEU A 132 3.87 -18.96 11.09
C LEU A 132 2.67 -19.67 10.45
N ASP A 133 2.72 -19.93 9.14
CA ASP A 133 1.56 -20.32 8.32
C ASP A 133 0.40 -19.31 8.42
N PHE A 134 0.72 -18.03 8.66
CA PHE A 134 -0.23 -16.93 8.75
C PHE A 134 0.25 -15.78 7.87
N HIS A 135 -0.16 -15.83 6.59
CA HIS A 135 0.46 -15.05 5.51
C HIS A 135 0.42 -13.53 5.75
N GLN A 136 -0.61 -13.02 6.44
CA GLN A 136 -0.68 -11.60 6.77
C GLN A 136 0.47 -11.18 7.69
N LEU A 137 0.67 -11.93 8.77
CA LEU A 137 1.70 -11.63 9.76
C LEU A 137 3.10 -11.93 9.23
N ASP A 138 3.27 -13.04 8.49
CA ASP A 138 4.54 -13.40 7.87
C ASP A 138 5.00 -12.35 6.85
N GLY A 139 4.09 -11.88 6.00
CA GLY A 139 4.33 -10.79 5.05
C GLY A 139 4.72 -9.50 5.78
N ALA A 140 3.96 -9.09 6.79
CA ALA A 140 4.22 -7.88 7.55
C ALA A 140 5.58 -7.90 8.26
N ARG A 141 5.95 -9.03 8.90
CA ARG A 141 7.24 -9.21 9.57
C ARG A 141 8.40 -9.20 8.58
N TYR A 142 8.24 -9.82 7.42
CA TYR A 142 9.24 -9.76 6.35
C TYR A 142 9.46 -8.32 5.87
N LEU A 143 8.38 -7.56 5.63
CA LEU A 143 8.46 -6.17 5.20
C LEU A 143 9.12 -5.28 6.24
N ALA A 144 8.77 -5.45 7.52
CA ALA A 144 9.36 -4.70 8.63
C ALA A 144 10.88 -4.95 8.72
N ARG A 145 11.32 -6.22 8.63
CA ARG A 145 12.76 -6.57 8.58
C ARG A 145 13.48 -5.97 7.37
N ALA A 146 12.79 -5.84 6.24
CA ALA A 146 13.31 -5.23 5.02
C ALA A 146 13.25 -3.69 5.01
N GLY A 147 12.75 -3.05 6.08
CA GLY A 147 12.73 -1.59 6.24
C GLY A 147 11.61 -0.89 5.47
N TRP A 148 10.52 -1.59 5.16
CA TRP A 148 9.34 -0.96 4.56
C TRP A 148 8.63 -0.01 5.56
N PRO A 149 7.90 1.01 5.06
CA PRO A 149 7.12 1.90 5.91
C PRO A 149 6.17 1.14 6.83
N GLU A 150 6.16 1.50 8.11
CA GLU A 150 5.38 0.84 9.17
C GLU A 150 3.89 0.72 8.80
N ARG A 151 3.32 1.78 8.24
CA ARG A 151 1.92 1.81 7.79
C ARG A 151 1.60 0.73 6.74
N ILE A 152 2.50 0.48 5.79
CA ILE A 152 2.33 -0.59 4.79
C ILE A 152 2.42 -1.96 5.46
N CYS A 153 3.41 -2.14 6.34
CA CYS A 153 3.54 -3.40 7.10
C CYS A 153 2.25 -3.68 7.89
N ALA A 154 1.66 -2.65 8.51
CA ALA A 154 0.46 -2.79 9.30
C ALA A 154 -0.79 -3.07 8.46
N LEU A 155 -0.95 -2.41 7.31
CA LEU A 155 -2.01 -2.72 6.34
C LEU A 155 -1.91 -4.16 5.82
N VAL A 156 -0.70 -4.65 5.55
CA VAL A 156 -0.44 -6.05 5.18
C VAL A 156 -0.77 -6.99 6.34
N ALA A 157 -0.44 -6.65 7.58
CA ALA A 157 -0.74 -7.47 8.76
C ALA A 157 -2.25 -7.63 8.99
N HIS A 158 -3.04 -6.59 8.73
CA HIS A 158 -4.46 -6.56 9.06
C HIS A 158 -5.39 -6.83 7.88
N HIS A 159 -4.86 -7.10 6.68
CA HIS A 159 -5.71 -7.26 5.50
C HIS A 159 -6.70 -8.43 5.63
N ALA A 160 -7.88 -8.24 5.02
CA ALA A 160 -8.95 -9.23 4.98
C ALA A 160 -9.35 -9.76 6.38
N GLY A 161 -9.41 -8.91 7.39
CA GLY A 161 -9.91 -9.28 8.72
C GLY A 161 -9.03 -10.29 9.45
N ALA A 162 -7.71 -10.17 9.29
CA ALA A 162 -6.70 -11.03 9.90
C ALA A 162 -6.86 -11.21 11.42
N ALA A 163 -7.35 -10.18 12.14
CA ALA A 163 -7.56 -10.22 13.58
C ALA A 163 -8.40 -11.41 14.07
N ALA A 164 -9.50 -11.72 13.37
CA ALA A 164 -10.35 -12.87 13.75
C ALA A 164 -9.66 -14.21 13.50
N VAL A 165 -8.77 -14.30 12.50
CA VAL A 165 -7.96 -15.50 12.27
C VAL A 165 -6.89 -15.63 13.34
N ALA A 166 -6.24 -14.52 13.71
CA ALA A 166 -5.21 -14.49 14.74
C ALA A 166 -5.75 -14.91 16.12
N GLU A 167 -6.99 -14.55 16.45
CA GLU A 167 -7.66 -15.02 17.66
C GLU A 167 -7.82 -16.55 17.65
N LEU A 168 -8.27 -17.12 16.52
CA LEU A 168 -8.45 -18.57 16.37
C LEU A 168 -7.14 -19.36 16.37
N THR A 169 -6.03 -18.73 16.00
CA THR A 169 -4.70 -19.37 15.90
C THR A 169 -3.76 -19.02 17.05
N GLY A 170 -4.20 -18.21 18.02
CA GLY A 170 -3.37 -17.80 19.17
C GLY A 170 -2.26 -16.82 18.81
N LEU A 171 -2.41 -16.05 17.72
CA LEU A 171 -1.43 -15.08 17.21
C LEU A 171 -1.82 -13.62 17.51
N THR A 172 -2.86 -13.36 18.30
CA THR A 172 -3.36 -12.01 18.62
C THR A 172 -2.26 -11.07 19.15
N GLU A 173 -1.44 -11.53 20.10
CA GLU A 173 -0.36 -10.71 20.67
C GLU A 173 0.71 -10.33 19.63
N GLN A 174 1.00 -11.24 18.69
CA GLN A 174 1.97 -10.97 17.64
C GLN A 174 1.41 -10.01 16.58
N LEU A 175 0.11 -10.14 16.27
CA LEU A 175 -0.58 -9.23 15.38
C LEU A 175 -0.67 -7.81 15.97
N ALA A 176 -0.84 -7.69 17.29
CA ALA A 176 -0.92 -6.41 17.99
C ALA A 176 0.36 -5.56 17.93
N ALA A 177 1.47 -6.11 17.43
CA ALA A 177 2.67 -5.34 17.12
C ALA A 177 2.48 -4.40 15.91
N PHE A 178 1.41 -4.56 15.15
CA PHE A 178 1.04 -3.73 14.00
C PHE A 178 -0.29 -3.02 14.29
N ASP A 179 -0.39 -1.72 13.99
CA ASP A 179 -1.60 -0.94 14.22
C ASP A 179 -2.70 -1.23 13.18
N ASP A 180 -3.95 -1.44 13.61
CA ASP A 180 -5.09 -1.52 12.68
C ASP A 180 -5.69 -0.11 12.54
N GLU A 181 -5.26 0.62 11.50
CA GLU A 181 -5.61 2.03 11.34
C GLU A 181 -7.11 2.31 11.09
N GLN A 182 -7.94 1.28 10.85
CA GLN A 182 -9.39 1.40 10.65
C GLN A 182 -9.81 2.56 9.70
N SER A 183 -8.99 2.76 8.66
CA SER A 183 -9.08 3.89 7.74
C SER A 183 -9.77 3.52 6.43
N VAL A 184 -10.03 4.54 5.60
CA VAL A 184 -10.48 4.35 4.21
C VAL A 184 -9.48 3.54 3.38
N VAL A 185 -8.17 3.67 3.63
CA VAL A 185 -7.12 2.92 2.91
C VAL A 185 -7.16 1.44 3.27
N ARG A 186 -7.35 1.13 4.55
CA ARG A 186 -7.52 -0.24 5.03
C ARG A 186 -8.75 -0.89 4.41
N ASP A 187 -9.89 -0.20 4.40
CA ASP A 187 -11.11 -0.70 3.78
C ASP A 187 -10.96 -0.89 2.27
N ALA A 188 -10.27 0.04 1.59
CA ALA A 188 -9.98 -0.07 0.17
C ALA A 188 -9.09 -1.29 -0.14
N LEU A 189 -8.07 -1.56 0.67
CA LEU A 189 -7.23 -2.75 0.51
C LEU A 189 -8.04 -4.04 0.67
N TRP A 190 -8.91 -4.08 1.68
CA TRP A 190 -9.82 -5.20 1.89
C TRP A 190 -10.79 -5.38 0.73
N TYR A 191 -11.37 -4.29 0.23
CA TYR A 191 -12.20 -4.29 -0.96
C TYR A 191 -11.45 -4.88 -2.15
N CYS A 192 -10.23 -4.40 -2.45
CA CYS A 192 -9.44 -4.89 -3.57
C CYS A 192 -9.19 -6.41 -3.52
N ASP A 193 -8.80 -6.96 -2.36
CA ASP A 193 -8.59 -8.40 -2.18
C ASP A 193 -9.90 -9.19 -2.27
N MET A 194 -10.91 -8.79 -1.50
CA MET A 194 -12.15 -9.55 -1.35
C MET A 194 -13.10 -9.45 -2.52
N THR A 195 -12.75 -8.69 -3.54
CA THR A 195 -13.47 -8.64 -4.80
C THR A 195 -12.63 -9.11 -5.97
N THR A 196 -11.40 -9.59 -5.74
CA THR A 196 -10.53 -10.14 -6.79
C THR A 196 -10.43 -11.66 -6.64
N GLY A 197 -10.72 -12.39 -7.73
CA GLY A 197 -10.63 -13.83 -7.77
C GLY A 197 -9.18 -14.36 -7.70
N PRO A 198 -8.98 -15.67 -7.48
CA PRO A 198 -7.66 -16.31 -7.42
C PRO A 198 -6.81 -16.17 -8.69
N ASP A 199 -7.44 -15.78 -9.80
CA ASP A 199 -6.87 -15.64 -11.14
C ASP A 199 -6.78 -14.16 -11.55
N GLY A 200 -7.01 -13.24 -10.60
CA GLY A 200 -6.86 -11.80 -10.78
C GLY A 200 -8.03 -11.13 -11.50
N GLN A 201 -9.12 -11.87 -11.74
CA GLN A 201 -10.34 -11.36 -12.36
C GLN A 201 -11.25 -10.68 -11.32
N PRO A 202 -11.98 -9.62 -11.68
CA PRO A 202 -13.00 -9.05 -10.83
C PRO A 202 -14.12 -10.05 -10.54
N VAL A 203 -14.52 -10.15 -9.27
CA VAL A 203 -15.67 -10.93 -8.79
C VAL A 203 -16.48 -10.10 -7.80
N SER A 204 -17.71 -10.52 -7.52
CA SER A 204 -18.48 -9.93 -6.42
C SER A 204 -17.94 -10.41 -5.06
N PHE A 205 -18.18 -9.64 -4.00
CA PHE A 205 -17.85 -10.08 -2.64
C PHE A 205 -18.54 -11.40 -2.27
N ALA A 206 -19.82 -11.56 -2.65
CA ALA A 206 -20.59 -12.77 -2.39
C ALA A 206 -19.96 -13.99 -3.07
N ASP A 207 -19.58 -13.87 -4.36
CA ASP A 207 -18.91 -14.94 -5.10
C ASP A 207 -17.54 -15.25 -4.50
N ARG A 208 -16.78 -14.22 -4.06
CA ARG A 208 -15.50 -14.41 -3.38
C ARG A 208 -15.65 -15.20 -2.10
N MET A 209 -16.63 -14.87 -1.25
CA MET A 209 -16.86 -15.59 0.01
C MET A 209 -17.34 -17.02 -0.23
N ALA A 210 -18.17 -17.24 -1.27
CA ALA A 210 -18.58 -18.59 -1.67
C ALA A 210 -17.39 -19.44 -2.15
N GLU A 211 -16.52 -18.88 -3.01
CA GLU A 211 -15.29 -19.54 -3.48
C GLU A 211 -14.36 -19.90 -2.32
N LEU A 212 -14.16 -18.96 -1.39
CA LEU A 212 -13.26 -19.14 -0.24
C LEU A 212 -13.70 -20.32 0.63
N ARG A 213 -15.01 -20.41 0.92
CA ARG A 213 -15.62 -21.53 1.66
C ARG A 213 -15.45 -22.86 0.94
N ALA A 214 -15.72 -22.88 -0.37
CA ALA A 214 -15.62 -24.09 -1.18
C ALA A 214 -14.17 -24.61 -1.28
N ARG A 215 -13.17 -23.72 -1.41
CA ARG A 215 -11.77 -24.09 -1.58
C ARG A 215 -11.08 -24.55 -0.30
N ARG A 216 -11.38 -23.94 0.85
CA ARG A 216 -10.64 -24.17 2.12
C ARG A 216 -11.34 -25.16 3.07
N GLY A 217 -12.64 -25.36 2.90
CA GLY A 217 -13.43 -26.25 3.76
C GLY A 217 -13.70 -25.68 5.16
N PRO A 218 -14.63 -26.27 5.93
CA PRO A 218 -15.16 -25.69 7.18
C PRO A 218 -14.18 -25.70 8.36
N GLY A 219 -13.12 -26.52 8.30
CA GLY A 219 -12.12 -26.61 9.38
C GLY A 219 -11.01 -25.57 9.29
N ASP A 220 -10.84 -24.91 8.15
CA ASP A 220 -9.80 -23.90 7.94
C ASP A 220 -10.08 -22.65 8.83
N PRO A 221 -9.09 -22.14 9.59
CA PRO A 221 -9.26 -20.97 10.44
C PRO A 221 -9.83 -19.74 9.72
N VAL A 222 -9.49 -19.54 8.45
CA VAL A 222 -10.02 -18.44 7.63
C VAL A 222 -11.52 -18.59 7.43
N VAL A 223 -12.00 -19.82 7.17
CA VAL A 223 -13.43 -20.09 6.98
C VAL A 223 -14.18 -19.98 8.29
N ARG A 224 -13.60 -20.44 9.39
CA ARG A 224 -14.18 -20.31 10.73
C ARG A 224 -14.30 -18.84 11.17
N ALA A 225 -13.30 -18.02 10.87
CA ALA A 225 -13.29 -16.59 11.19
C ALA A 225 -14.43 -15.82 10.52
N LEU A 226 -14.93 -16.28 9.36
CA LEU A 226 -16.08 -15.66 8.67
C LEU A 226 -17.33 -15.61 9.54
N ALA A 227 -17.52 -16.57 10.47
CA ALA A 227 -18.64 -16.55 11.39
C ALA A 227 -18.66 -15.31 12.30
N THR A 228 -17.51 -14.67 12.50
CA THR A 228 -17.35 -13.51 13.38
C THR A 228 -17.06 -12.22 12.59
N ASN A 229 -16.37 -12.29 11.45
CA ASN A 229 -15.88 -11.10 10.75
C ASN A 229 -16.50 -10.85 9.35
N GLU A 230 -17.39 -11.70 8.83
CA GLU A 230 -17.96 -11.51 7.49
C GLU A 230 -18.77 -10.20 7.38
N GLU A 231 -19.49 -9.82 8.44
CA GLU A 231 -20.26 -8.57 8.44
C GLU A 231 -19.34 -7.34 8.32
N GLU A 232 -18.23 -7.31 9.05
CA GLU A 232 -17.26 -6.21 8.97
C GLU A 232 -16.52 -6.20 7.64
N ARG A 233 -16.18 -7.38 7.09
CA ARG A 233 -15.64 -7.48 5.72
C ARG A 233 -16.60 -6.90 4.69
N ALA A 234 -17.88 -7.24 4.80
CA ALA A 234 -18.92 -6.69 3.92
C ALA A 234 -19.10 -5.18 4.14
N ALA A 235 -18.96 -4.69 5.38
CA ALA A 235 -19.04 -3.27 5.69
C ALA A 235 -17.88 -2.48 5.07
N ALA A 236 -16.65 -2.97 5.15
CA ALA A 236 -15.48 -2.39 4.48
C ALA A 236 -15.66 -2.30 2.95
N VAL A 237 -16.19 -3.37 2.34
CA VAL A 237 -16.54 -3.40 0.91
C VAL A 237 -17.56 -2.32 0.58
N ARG A 238 -18.67 -2.24 1.33
CA ARG A 238 -19.72 -1.22 1.11
C ARG A 238 -19.18 0.21 1.27
N ARG A 239 -18.32 0.46 2.26
CA ARG A 239 -17.70 1.78 2.46
C ARG A 239 -16.86 2.20 1.26
N THR A 240 -16.12 1.27 0.67
CA THR A 240 -15.33 1.52 -0.55
C THR A 240 -16.22 1.66 -1.79
N GLU A 241 -17.28 0.87 -1.93
CA GLU A 241 -18.25 1.01 -3.03
C GLU A 241 -18.96 2.36 -3.01
N MET A 242 -19.31 2.88 -1.82
CA MET A 242 -19.87 4.22 -1.68
C MET A 242 -18.87 5.30 -2.14
N LEU A 243 -17.59 5.15 -1.80
CA LEU A 243 -16.54 6.06 -2.27
C LEU A 243 -16.44 6.08 -3.81
N LEU A 244 -16.57 4.93 -4.47
CA LEU A 244 -16.53 4.79 -5.93
C LEU A 244 -17.76 5.37 -6.64
N SER A 245 -18.86 5.60 -5.91
CA SER A 245 -20.12 6.12 -6.47
C SER A 245 -20.21 7.66 -6.46
N HIS A 246 -19.21 8.34 -5.92
CA HIS A 246 -19.09 9.79 -5.82
C HIS A 246 -18.06 10.36 -6.81
#